data_AF-A0A2G5BHS5-F1
#
_entry.id   AF-A0A2G5BHS5-F1
#
_cell.length_a   1.000
_cell.length_b   1.000
_cell.length_c   1.000
_cell.angle_alpha   90.00
_cell.angle_beta   90.00
_cell.angle_gamma   90.00
#
_symmetry.space_group_name_H-M   'P 1'
#
loop_
_entity.id
_entity.type
_entity.pdbx_description
1 polymer ?
#
loop_
_entity_poly.entity_id
_entity_poly.type
_entity_poly.pdbx_seq_one_letter_code
_entity_poly.pdbx_strand_id
1 'polypeptide(L)'
;MDGSDYGGLWSPGRGREQQTAASPRTPQTAASPRTPQLHARMGVRGAAHTTLAALEAKHAGQQQQQQQQAPRAEGEDKWRRLGTRVLPVFNGGALQGTVEECNEAVRSCLRSSEQLDLVWPEVHAILRVGVFSLVRILHRHAGVAPRYDARQKSAGLAMPSLALLADAVRADVAADALTLVWELLSAHVLPLVEAVFLPLVQFGVAGRRRSVRAAVLVHFRDTLVLPLLPALDDVAALCRSQLPLAAPRCLPGVVQMATVLAALTPSDRVGPLYTTARALSSALQA
;
A
#
# COMPACT_ATOMS: atom_id res chain seq x y z
N MET A 1 13.05 6.56 -53.27
CA MET A 1 14.24 6.00 -53.91
C MET A 1 15.19 5.69 -52.78
N ASP A 2 15.31 4.50 -52.19
CA ASP A 2 14.78 3.14 -52.39
C ASP A 2 14.56 2.58 -50.96
N GLY A 3 13.61 1.71 -50.63
CA GLY A 3 13.05 0.62 -51.40
C GLY A 3 13.71 -0.68 -50.95
N SER A 4 12.91 -1.54 -50.29
CA SER A 4 13.13 -2.98 -50.05
C SER A 4 13.89 -3.40 -48.78
N ASP A 5 13.56 -4.49 -48.10
CA ASP A 5 12.31 -5.27 -47.93
C ASP A 5 12.63 -6.40 -46.94
N TYR A 6 11.60 -6.78 -46.17
CA TYR A 6 11.21 -8.09 -45.64
C TYR A 6 12.22 -9.21 -45.33
N GLY A 7 11.92 -9.87 -44.19
CA GLY A 7 11.79 -11.34 -44.14
C GLY A 7 12.52 -12.01 -42.98
N GLY A 8 11.81 -12.35 -41.90
CA GLY A 8 11.56 -13.78 -41.58
C GLY A 8 12.53 -14.26 -40.48
N LEU A 9 12.24 -15.18 -39.56
CA LEU A 9 11.26 -16.25 -39.48
C LEU A 9 10.97 -16.53 -38.00
N TRP A 10 9.70 -16.82 -37.70
CA TRP A 10 9.26 -17.53 -36.51
C TRP A 10 9.37 -19.06 -36.70
N SER A 11 9.43 -19.76 -35.56
CA SER A 11 8.97 -21.15 -35.29
C SER A 11 10.07 -22.22 -35.05
N PRO A 12 9.72 -23.43 -34.55
CA PRO A 12 9.52 -23.69 -33.11
C PRO A 12 10.17 -25.02 -32.64
N GLY A 13 10.40 -25.20 -31.34
CA GLY A 13 10.91 -26.45 -30.77
C GLY A 13 10.02 -27.03 -29.67
N ARG A 14 9.06 -27.88 -30.05
CA ARG A 14 8.48 -28.95 -29.20
C ARG A 14 9.56 -30.03 -29.03
N GLY A 15 9.64 -30.88 -28.00
CA GLY A 15 8.72 -31.25 -26.94
C GLY A 15 9.28 -32.46 -26.16
N ARG A 16 8.36 -33.19 -25.52
CA ARG A 16 8.47 -34.36 -24.61
C ARG A 16 8.72 -34.04 -23.14
N GLU A 17 7.72 -34.09 -22.27
CA GLU A 17 6.92 -35.26 -21.82
C GLU A 17 7.76 -36.37 -21.17
N GLN A 18 7.73 -36.40 -19.83
CA GLN A 18 7.59 -37.65 -19.09
C GLN A 18 6.58 -37.43 -17.95
N GLN A 19 5.38 -37.96 -18.18
CA GLN A 19 4.41 -38.29 -17.15
C GLN A 19 4.88 -39.57 -16.45
N THR A 20 4.86 -39.61 -15.12
CA THR A 20 4.60 -40.85 -14.39
C THR A 20 3.61 -40.56 -13.27
N ALA A 21 2.58 -41.40 -13.25
CA ALA A 21 1.39 -41.33 -12.43
C ALA A 21 1.62 -41.87 -11.02
N ALA A 22 0.91 -41.33 -10.04
CA ALA A 22 0.43 -42.11 -8.90
C ALA A 22 -0.85 -41.47 -8.35
N SER A 23 -1.89 -42.31 -8.28
CA SER A 23 -3.28 -42.03 -7.94
C SER A 23 -3.55 -41.92 -6.42
N PRO A 24 -4.77 -41.49 -6.02
CA PRO A 24 -5.06 -40.90 -4.72
C PRO A 24 -5.44 -41.94 -3.65
N ARG A 25 -5.25 -41.58 -2.37
CA ARG A 25 -5.83 -42.31 -1.23
C ARG A 25 -6.88 -41.47 -0.51
N THR A 26 -8.06 -42.05 -0.44
CA THR A 26 -9.26 -41.68 0.31
C THR A 26 -9.04 -41.73 1.83
N PRO A 27 -9.79 -40.93 2.63
CA PRO A 27 -9.85 -41.09 4.07
C PRO A 27 -10.83 -42.20 4.47
N GLN A 28 -10.40 -43.08 5.39
CA GLN A 28 -11.23 -44.11 6.00
C GLN A 28 -12.01 -43.58 7.21
N THR A 29 -13.29 -43.92 7.22
CA THR A 29 -14.23 -43.89 8.34
C THR A 29 -13.92 -45.03 9.32
N ALA A 30 -13.97 -44.77 10.63
CA ALA A 30 -14.18 -45.80 11.65
C ALA A 30 -15.15 -45.29 12.72
N ALA A 31 -16.04 -46.17 13.15
CA ALA A 31 -17.23 -45.88 13.95
C ALA A 31 -17.19 -46.55 15.35
N SER A 32 -17.90 -45.92 16.30
CA SER A 32 -18.68 -46.51 17.44
C SER A 32 -17.95 -47.15 18.65
N PRO A 33 -18.63 -47.46 19.79
CA PRO A 33 -19.88 -46.95 20.42
C PRO A 33 -19.75 -46.70 21.96
N ARG A 34 -20.76 -46.08 22.63
CA ARG A 34 -21.30 -46.52 23.95
C ARG A 34 -22.56 -45.75 24.40
N THR A 35 -23.39 -46.49 25.12
CA THR A 35 -24.83 -46.41 25.45
C THR A 35 -25.15 -45.60 26.74
N PRO A 36 -26.43 -45.49 27.19
CA PRO A 36 -26.99 -44.31 27.84
C PRO A 36 -27.09 -44.42 29.37
N GLN A 37 -27.31 -43.27 30.03
CA GLN A 37 -27.84 -43.20 31.40
C GLN A 37 -28.90 -42.09 31.48
N LEU A 38 -30.14 -42.54 31.70
CA LEU A 38 -31.29 -41.75 32.14
C LEU A 38 -31.05 -41.27 33.57
N HIS A 39 -31.33 -40.00 33.87
CA HIS A 39 -32.03 -39.64 35.11
C HIS A 39 -32.85 -38.37 34.91
N ALA A 40 -34.15 -38.52 35.15
CA ALA A 40 -35.15 -37.47 35.20
C ALA A 40 -35.10 -36.70 36.53
N ARG A 41 -35.46 -35.41 36.53
CA ARG A 41 -36.65 -34.90 37.25
C ARG A 41 -36.75 -33.36 37.19
N MET A 42 -38.01 -32.93 37.01
CA MET A 42 -38.71 -31.74 37.57
C MET A 42 -38.03 -30.38 37.37
N GLY A 43 -38.58 -29.41 36.64
CA GLY A 43 -39.99 -29.03 36.51
C GLY A 43 -40.15 -27.63 37.10
N VAL A 44 -40.47 -26.63 36.27
CA VAL A 44 -41.23 -25.43 36.66
C VAL A 44 -41.93 -24.94 35.39
N ARG A 45 -43.27 -24.94 35.45
CA ARG A 45 -44.16 -24.22 34.54
C ARG A 45 -43.93 -22.71 34.74
N GLY A 46 -43.71 -21.98 33.65
CA GLY A 46 -43.74 -20.51 33.63
C GLY A 46 -44.36 -20.05 32.31
N ALA A 47 -45.43 -19.27 32.42
CA ALA A 47 -46.40 -18.98 31.39
C ALA A 47 -45.83 -18.35 30.11
N ALA A 48 -46.25 -18.88 28.96
CA ALA A 48 -46.10 -18.26 27.66
C ALA A 48 -47.21 -17.21 27.46
N HIS A 49 -46.92 -15.96 27.83
CA HIS A 49 -47.61 -14.79 27.30
C HIS A 49 -46.54 -13.78 26.87
N THR A 50 -45.82 -14.10 25.80
CA THR A 50 -45.04 -13.10 25.07
C THR A 50 -46.06 -12.18 24.40
N THR A 51 -46.34 -11.05 25.03
CA THR A 51 -47.23 -10.03 24.48
C THR A 51 -46.70 -9.59 23.11
N LEU A 52 -47.60 -9.42 22.14
CA LEU A 52 -47.29 -8.96 20.77
C LEU A 52 -46.36 -7.72 20.79
N ALA A 53 -46.57 -6.84 21.77
CA ALA A 53 -45.74 -5.65 22.03
C ALA A 53 -44.25 -5.95 22.33
N ALA A 54 -43.92 -7.09 22.94
CA ALA A 54 -42.53 -7.47 23.22
C ALA A 54 -41.81 -8.02 21.97
N LEU A 55 -42.55 -8.62 21.03
CA LEU A 55 -42.02 -9.02 19.72
C LEU A 55 -41.89 -7.83 18.76
N GLU A 56 -42.82 -6.88 18.83
CA GLU A 56 -42.76 -5.61 18.08
C GLU A 56 -41.62 -4.71 18.58
N ALA A 57 -41.40 -4.58 19.89
CA ALA A 57 -40.27 -3.83 20.44
C ALA A 57 -38.90 -4.45 20.04
N LYS A 58 -38.83 -5.78 19.92
CA LYS A 58 -37.62 -6.48 19.47
C LYS A 58 -37.39 -6.32 17.96
N HIS A 59 -38.46 -6.30 17.16
CA HIS A 59 -38.39 -5.98 15.73
C HIS A 59 -38.04 -4.50 15.47
N ALA A 60 -38.58 -3.57 16.25
CA ALA A 60 -38.26 -2.15 16.15
C ALA A 60 -36.79 -1.87 16.53
N GLY A 61 -36.28 -2.53 17.58
CA GLY A 61 -34.86 -2.46 17.96
C GLY A 61 -33.91 -3.09 16.93
N GLN A 62 -34.29 -4.20 16.28
CA GLN A 62 -33.52 -4.80 15.19
C GLN A 62 -33.56 -3.99 13.90
N GLN A 63 -34.69 -3.35 13.57
CA GLN A 63 -34.79 -2.46 12.41
C GLN A 63 -33.97 -1.19 12.61
N GLN A 64 -33.91 -0.62 13.82
CA GLN A 64 -33.02 0.51 14.13
C GLN A 64 -31.52 0.14 14.06
N GLN A 65 -31.14 -1.06 14.50
CA GLN A 65 -29.74 -1.53 14.37
C GLN A 65 -29.36 -1.88 12.92
N GLN A 66 -30.27 -2.44 12.12
CA GLN A 66 -30.01 -2.71 10.69
C GLN A 66 -29.98 -1.44 9.84
N GLN A 67 -30.79 -0.42 10.16
CA GLN A 67 -30.75 0.87 9.46
C GLN A 67 -29.49 1.69 9.73
N GLN A 68 -28.82 1.49 10.88
CA GLN A 68 -27.54 2.18 11.18
C GLN A 68 -26.30 1.47 10.63
N GLN A 69 -26.38 0.18 10.28
CA GLN A 69 -25.23 -0.59 9.78
C GLN A 69 -25.16 -0.67 8.25
N ALA A 70 -26.31 -0.71 7.56
CA ALA A 70 -26.37 -0.78 6.09
C ALA A 70 -25.63 0.36 5.35
N PRO A 71 -25.79 1.66 5.70
CA PRO A 71 -25.16 2.74 4.94
C PRO A 71 -23.63 2.77 5.07
N ARG A 72 -23.09 2.23 6.17
CA ARG A 72 -21.64 2.19 6.42
C ARG A 72 -20.94 1.09 5.61
N ALA A 73 -21.58 -0.08 5.46
CA ALA A 73 -21.07 -1.17 4.63
C ALA A 73 -20.97 -0.77 3.15
N GLU A 74 -21.98 -0.06 2.63
CA GLU A 74 -21.96 0.45 1.25
C GLU A 74 -20.87 1.50 1.02
N GLY A 75 -20.61 2.37 2.00
CA GLY A 75 -19.52 3.35 1.94
C GLY A 75 -18.14 2.69 1.89
N GLU A 76 -17.90 1.68 2.73
CA GLU A 76 -16.65 0.91 2.77
C GLU A 76 -16.38 0.20 1.43
N ASP A 77 -17.43 -0.35 0.81
CA ASP A 77 -17.34 -0.98 -0.50
C ASP A 77 -16.95 -0.01 -1.62
N LYS A 78 -17.42 1.24 -1.57
CA LYS A 78 -17.07 2.26 -2.57
C LYS A 78 -15.59 2.67 -2.47
N TRP A 79 -15.08 2.92 -1.25
CA TRP A 79 -13.67 3.24 -1.04
C TRP A 79 -12.76 2.09 -1.45
N ARG A 80 -13.16 0.85 -1.16
CA ARG A 80 -12.42 -0.34 -1.60
C ARG A 80 -12.35 -0.44 -3.13
N ARG A 81 -13.46 -0.21 -3.83
CA ARG A 81 -13.51 -0.17 -5.31
C ARG A 81 -12.71 0.98 -5.90
N LEU A 82 -12.66 2.14 -5.24
CA LEU A 82 -11.76 3.21 -5.65
C LEU A 82 -10.30 2.79 -5.49
N GLY A 83 -9.96 2.13 -4.36
CA GLY A 83 -8.64 1.57 -4.11
C GLY A 83 -8.15 0.64 -5.22
N THR A 84 -9.00 -0.27 -5.71
CA THR A 84 -8.61 -1.18 -6.81
C THR A 84 -8.22 -0.45 -8.10
N ARG A 85 -8.77 0.75 -8.32
CA ARG A 85 -8.46 1.57 -9.51
C ARG A 85 -7.17 2.38 -9.37
N VAL A 86 -6.93 2.91 -8.16
CA VAL A 86 -5.83 3.85 -7.89
C VAL A 86 -4.53 3.14 -7.52
N LEU A 87 -4.59 2.04 -6.77
CA LEU A 87 -3.40 1.33 -6.29
C LEU A 87 -2.43 0.83 -7.39
N PRO A 88 -2.87 0.43 -8.59
CA PRO A 88 -1.95 0.08 -9.67
C PRO A 88 -0.98 1.20 -10.06
N VAL A 89 -1.39 2.47 -9.94
CA VAL A 89 -0.55 3.64 -10.26
C VAL A 89 0.73 3.66 -9.42
N PHE A 90 0.63 3.35 -8.12
CA PHE A 90 1.77 3.28 -7.22
C PHE A 90 2.77 2.17 -7.60
N ASN A 91 2.37 1.20 -8.41
CA ASN A 91 3.26 0.13 -8.86
C ASN A 91 3.82 0.36 -10.27
N GLY A 92 3.70 1.58 -10.81
CA GLY A 92 4.06 1.92 -12.19
C GLY A 92 3.06 1.40 -13.23
N GLY A 93 1.88 0.93 -12.80
CA GLY A 93 0.78 0.57 -13.68
C GLY A 93 -0.05 1.79 -14.10
N ALA A 94 -0.97 1.57 -15.04
CA ALA A 94 -1.95 2.58 -15.42
C ALA A 94 -3.08 2.69 -14.38
N LEU A 95 -3.70 3.87 -14.31
CA LEU A 95 -4.97 4.05 -13.61
C LEU A 95 -6.03 3.16 -14.26
N GLN A 96 -6.85 2.45 -13.46
CA GLN A 96 -7.96 1.69 -14.03
C GLN A 96 -9.16 2.60 -14.27
N GLY A 97 -9.44 2.88 -15.54
CA GLY A 97 -10.42 3.87 -15.95
C GLY A 97 -9.81 5.27 -16.13
N THR A 98 -10.66 6.26 -16.37
CA THR A 98 -10.19 7.64 -16.54
C THR A 98 -10.12 8.39 -15.21
N VAL A 99 -9.42 9.52 -15.19
CA VAL A 99 -9.37 10.41 -14.01
C VAL A 99 -10.78 10.91 -13.67
N GLU A 100 -11.60 11.20 -14.67
CA GLU A 100 -12.98 11.67 -14.53
C GLU A 100 -13.88 10.61 -13.89
N GLU A 101 -13.74 9.34 -14.29
CA GLU A 101 -14.46 8.23 -13.69
C GLU A 101 -14.06 8.04 -12.21
N CYS A 102 -12.77 8.19 -11.90
CA CYS A 102 -12.29 8.11 -10.53
C CYS A 102 -12.73 9.31 -9.70
N ASN A 103 -12.74 10.52 -10.28
CA ASN A 103 -13.31 11.72 -9.66
C ASN A 103 -14.78 11.50 -9.33
N GLU A 104 -15.58 10.95 -10.25
CA GLU A 104 -16.98 10.69 -9.98
C GLU A 104 -17.19 9.61 -8.91
N ALA A 105 -16.32 8.59 -8.88
CA ALA A 105 -16.30 7.64 -7.78
C ALA A 105 -16.02 8.33 -6.42
N VAL A 106 -15.05 9.25 -6.36
CA VAL A 106 -14.77 10.05 -5.14
C VAL A 106 -15.99 10.90 -4.78
N ARG A 107 -16.63 11.60 -5.73
CA ARG A 107 -17.86 12.38 -5.47
C ARG A 107 -18.98 11.50 -4.95
N SER A 108 -19.14 10.30 -5.51
CA SER A 108 -20.13 9.33 -5.03
C SER A 108 -19.85 8.90 -3.59
N CYS A 109 -18.59 8.65 -3.23
CA CYS A 109 -18.19 8.35 -1.86
C CYS A 109 -18.52 9.51 -0.90
N LEU A 110 -18.18 10.74 -1.32
CA LEU A 110 -18.40 11.98 -0.56
C LEU A 110 -19.89 12.24 -0.33
N ARG A 111 -20.73 12.13 -1.38
CA ARG A 111 -22.18 12.34 -1.28
C ARG A 111 -22.87 11.31 -0.40
N SER A 112 -22.37 10.07 -0.36
CA SER A 112 -22.88 9.05 0.57
C SER A 112 -22.35 9.15 1.98
N SER A 113 -21.39 10.03 2.25
CA SER A 113 -20.81 10.20 3.57
C SER A 113 -21.61 11.23 4.36
N GLU A 114 -22.34 10.79 5.38
CA GLU A 114 -23.06 11.71 6.30
C GLU A 114 -22.08 12.57 7.13
N GLN A 115 -20.85 12.08 7.33
CA GLN A 115 -19.81 12.74 8.13
C GLN A 115 -18.52 12.87 7.32
N LEU A 116 -18.27 14.07 6.77
CA LEU A 116 -17.08 14.37 5.98
C LEU A 116 -15.76 14.15 6.74
N ASP A 117 -15.76 14.18 8.06
CA ASP A 117 -14.57 13.89 8.88
C ASP A 117 -14.11 12.43 8.80
N LEU A 118 -15.00 11.50 8.46
CA LEU A 118 -14.67 10.07 8.31
C LEU A 118 -14.09 9.73 6.94
N VAL A 119 -14.14 10.65 5.97
CA VAL A 119 -13.60 10.46 4.63
C VAL A 119 -12.07 10.39 4.65
N TRP A 120 -11.44 11.23 5.46
CA TRP A 120 -9.99 11.37 5.44
C TRP A 120 -9.23 10.09 5.88
N PRO A 121 -9.67 9.35 6.91
CA PRO A 121 -9.14 8.01 7.21
C PRO A 121 -9.16 7.03 6.03
N GLU A 122 -10.24 7.00 5.24
CA GLU A 122 -10.36 6.11 4.08
C GLU A 122 -9.38 6.50 2.97
N VAL A 123 -9.27 7.80 2.69
CA VAL A 123 -8.26 8.34 1.78
C VAL A 123 -6.85 7.96 2.26
N HIS A 124 -6.56 8.17 3.54
CA HIS A 124 -5.28 7.79 4.14
C HIS A 124 -4.99 6.29 3.99
N ALA A 125 -5.99 5.42 4.13
CA ALA A 125 -5.81 3.99 3.96
C ALA A 125 -5.36 3.64 2.54
N ILE A 126 -6.01 4.20 1.52
CA ILE A 126 -5.64 3.99 0.11
C ILE A 126 -4.22 4.51 -0.16
N LEU A 127 -3.92 5.75 0.25
CA LEU A 127 -2.61 6.37 0.02
C LEU A 127 -1.48 5.61 0.72
N ARG A 128 -1.71 5.17 1.97
CA ARG A 128 -0.74 4.39 2.74
C ARG A 128 -0.46 3.05 2.08
N VAL A 129 -1.48 2.32 1.64
CA VAL A 129 -1.30 1.03 0.94
C VAL A 129 -0.55 1.24 -0.38
N GLY A 130 -0.88 2.29 -1.13
CA GLY A 130 -0.19 2.65 -2.36
C GLY A 130 1.29 2.95 -2.12
N VAL A 131 1.62 3.85 -1.19
CA VAL A 131 3.01 4.15 -0.86
C VAL A 131 3.76 2.91 -0.37
N PHE A 132 3.11 2.10 0.45
CA PHE A 132 3.72 0.87 0.96
C PHE A 132 4.04 -0.13 -0.17
N SER A 133 3.27 -0.16 -1.27
CA SER A 133 3.58 -1.05 -2.39
C SER A 133 4.88 -0.69 -3.11
N LEU A 134 5.34 0.57 -3.02
CA LEU A 134 6.64 1.02 -3.57
C LEU A 134 7.83 0.26 -2.96
N VAL A 135 7.70 -0.27 -1.75
CA VAL A 135 8.73 -1.08 -1.09
C VAL A 135 9.13 -2.27 -1.96
N ARG A 136 8.19 -2.86 -2.71
CA ARG A 136 8.49 -3.97 -3.63
C ARG A 136 9.35 -3.54 -4.81
N ILE A 137 9.14 -2.34 -5.33
CA ILE A 137 9.96 -1.77 -6.41
C ILE A 137 11.38 -1.54 -5.90
N LEU A 138 11.49 -0.99 -4.68
CA LEU A 138 12.77 -0.75 -4.02
C LEU A 138 13.56 -2.05 -3.84
N HIS A 139 12.94 -3.11 -3.30
CA HIS A 139 13.58 -4.44 -3.16
C HIS A 139 14.00 -5.07 -4.49
N ARG A 140 13.18 -4.91 -5.54
CA ARG A 140 13.50 -5.42 -6.88
C ARG A 140 14.72 -4.71 -7.46
N HIS A 141 14.76 -3.39 -7.36
CA HIS A 141 15.85 -2.60 -7.92
C HIS A 141 17.16 -2.84 -7.16
N ALA A 142 17.10 -2.94 -5.83
CA ALA A 142 18.25 -3.26 -4.99
C ALA A 142 18.75 -4.72 -5.12
N GLY A 143 18.14 -5.54 -6.00
CA GLY A 143 18.57 -6.92 -6.24
C GLY A 143 18.31 -7.91 -5.09
N VAL A 144 17.54 -7.50 -4.07
CA VAL A 144 17.25 -8.33 -2.89
C VAL A 144 15.90 -9.03 -2.95
N ALA A 145 15.11 -8.79 -4.00
CA ALA A 145 13.82 -9.46 -4.22
C ALA A 145 13.84 -10.99 -4.07
N PRO A 146 14.82 -11.76 -4.59
CA PRO A 146 14.83 -13.21 -4.43
C PRO A 146 15.02 -13.65 -2.97
N ARG A 147 15.88 -12.93 -2.23
CA ARG A 147 16.11 -13.17 -0.80
C ARG A 147 14.87 -12.80 0.02
N TYR A 148 14.21 -11.73 -0.38
CA TYR A 148 12.96 -11.28 0.20
C TYR A 148 11.83 -12.32 0.00
N ASP A 149 11.59 -12.77 -1.23
CA ASP A 149 10.54 -13.74 -1.54
C ASP A 149 10.75 -15.08 -0.83
N ALA A 150 12.00 -15.53 -0.68
CA ALA A 150 12.35 -16.74 0.07
C ALA A 150 12.08 -16.59 1.58
N ARG A 151 12.34 -15.40 2.15
CA ARG A 151 12.11 -15.11 3.56
C ARG A 151 10.62 -14.88 3.86
N GLN A 152 9.88 -14.28 2.93
CA GLN A 152 8.43 -14.11 3.02
C GLN A 152 7.72 -15.48 3.08
N LYS A 153 8.14 -16.41 2.21
CA LYS A 153 7.60 -17.78 2.18
C LYS A 153 7.91 -18.59 3.44
N SER A 154 9.07 -18.37 4.07
CA SER A 154 9.51 -19.13 5.26
C SER A 154 9.05 -18.53 6.59
N ALA A 155 8.93 -17.21 6.70
CA ALA A 155 8.54 -16.54 7.93
C ALA A 155 7.02 -16.31 8.08
N GLY A 156 6.22 -16.61 7.06
CA GLY A 156 4.78 -16.29 7.05
C GLY A 156 4.48 -14.80 7.19
N LEU A 157 5.49 -13.94 6.99
CA LEU A 157 5.36 -12.49 7.09
C LEU A 157 4.52 -12.00 5.90
N ALA A 158 3.35 -11.44 6.18
CA ALA A 158 2.47 -10.92 5.16
C ALA A 158 3.06 -9.70 4.42
N MET A 159 4.07 -9.02 5.01
CA MET A 159 4.50 -7.70 4.57
C MET A 159 6.02 -7.55 4.42
N PRO A 160 6.48 -6.82 3.38
CA PRO A 160 7.89 -6.52 3.19
C PRO A 160 8.46 -5.62 4.29
N SER A 161 9.51 -6.10 4.95
CA SER A 161 10.30 -5.31 5.90
C SER A 161 11.43 -4.59 5.18
N LEU A 162 11.58 -3.29 5.45
CA LEU A 162 12.72 -2.49 4.98
C LEU A 162 13.99 -2.66 5.81
N ALA A 163 13.89 -3.23 7.01
CA ALA A 163 15.06 -3.55 7.82
C ALA A 163 16.02 -4.49 7.08
N LEU A 164 15.46 -5.43 6.30
CA LEU A 164 16.24 -6.31 5.44
C LEU A 164 17.03 -5.56 4.37
N LEU A 165 16.51 -4.44 3.88
CA LEU A 165 17.16 -3.66 2.84
C LEU A 165 18.28 -2.80 3.43
N ALA A 166 18.04 -2.21 4.61
CA ALA A 166 19.04 -1.45 5.34
C ALA A 166 20.28 -2.28 5.68
N ASP A 167 20.11 -3.56 6.06
CA ASP A 167 21.23 -4.42 6.45
C ASP A 167 21.89 -5.15 5.26
N ALA A 168 21.16 -5.41 4.18
CA ALA A 168 21.64 -6.31 3.11
C ALA A 168 22.22 -5.61 1.89
N VAL A 169 22.08 -4.28 1.78
CA VAL A 169 22.38 -3.52 0.57
C VAL A 169 23.39 -2.43 0.87
N ARG A 170 24.34 -2.22 -0.06
CA ARG A 170 25.28 -1.10 0.03
C ARG A 170 24.54 0.24 0.01
N ALA A 171 25.09 1.23 0.70
CA ALA A 171 24.54 2.57 0.81
C ALA A 171 24.21 3.23 -0.54
N ASP A 172 25.10 3.10 -1.53
CA ASP A 172 24.93 3.63 -2.87
C ASP A 172 23.78 2.97 -3.65
N VAL A 173 23.64 1.64 -3.53
CA VAL A 173 22.54 0.89 -4.18
C VAL A 173 21.20 1.23 -3.54
N ALA A 174 21.15 1.43 -2.22
CA ALA A 174 19.95 1.87 -1.52
C ALA A 174 19.54 3.29 -1.96
N ALA A 175 20.51 4.20 -2.11
CA ALA A 175 20.29 5.55 -2.62
C ALA A 175 19.81 5.56 -4.08
N ASP A 176 20.41 4.76 -4.97
CA ASP A 176 19.96 4.59 -6.35
C ASP A 176 18.49 4.09 -6.41
N ALA A 177 18.16 3.06 -5.62
CA ALA A 177 16.82 2.53 -5.55
C ALA A 177 15.81 3.55 -5.02
N LEU A 178 16.18 4.33 -4.00
CA LEU A 178 15.35 5.42 -3.48
C LEU A 178 15.11 6.51 -4.52
N THR A 179 16.14 6.92 -5.26
CA THR A 179 16.00 7.92 -6.32
C THR A 179 15.05 7.45 -7.41
N LEU A 180 15.16 6.19 -7.85
CA LEU A 180 14.23 5.64 -8.85
C LEU A 180 12.78 5.67 -8.36
N VAL A 181 12.54 5.24 -7.12
CA VAL A 181 11.19 5.22 -6.55
C VAL A 181 10.68 6.66 -6.33
N TRP A 182 11.55 7.58 -5.95
CA TRP A 182 11.24 9.01 -5.84
C TRP A 182 10.85 9.63 -7.18
N GLU A 183 11.56 9.32 -8.26
CA GLU A 183 11.22 9.79 -9.61
C GLU A 183 9.86 9.24 -10.08
N LEU A 184 9.61 7.94 -9.87
CA LEU A 184 8.30 7.34 -10.13
C LEU A 184 7.20 8.08 -9.34
N LEU A 185 7.42 8.27 -8.04
CA LEU A 185 6.45 8.93 -7.17
C LEU A 185 6.17 10.36 -7.60
N SER A 186 7.23 11.15 -7.80
CA SER A 186 7.14 12.60 -8.01
C SER A 186 6.67 12.98 -9.40
N ALA A 187 7.12 12.26 -10.43
CA ALA A 187 6.79 12.58 -11.82
C ALA A 187 5.49 11.93 -12.30
N HIS A 188 5.13 10.74 -11.78
CA HIS A 188 3.99 9.97 -12.31
C HIS A 188 2.87 9.80 -11.29
N VAL A 189 3.19 9.29 -10.10
CA VAL A 189 2.15 8.91 -9.12
C VAL A 189 1.46 10.14 -8.54
N LEU A 190 2.23 11.12 -8.04
CA LEU A 190 1.69 12.29 -7.38
C LEU A 190 0.71 13.08 -8.26
N PRO A 191 1.08 13.48 -9.50
CA PRO A 191 0.15 14.22 -10.35
C PRO A 191 -1.17 13.49 -10.60
N LEU A 192 -1.12 12.18 -10.86
CA LEU A 192 -2.31 11.36 -11.11
C LEU A 192 -3.17 11.21 -9.85
N VAL A 193 -2.55 10.93 -8.71
CA VAL A 193 -3.28 10.77 -7.44
C VAL A 193 -3.90 12.10 -7.00
N GLU A 194 -3.20 13.21 -7.15
CA GLU A 194 -3.75 14.56 -6.91
C GLU A 194 -4.95 14.83 -7.82
N ALA A 195 -4.87 14.46 -9.10
CA ALA A 195 -5.96 14.63 -10.05
C ALA A 195 -7.18 13.75 -9.67
N VAL A 196 -6.97 12.49 -9.29
CA VAL A 196 -8.05 11.57 -8.87
C VAL A 196 -8.79 12.07 -7.63
N PHE A 197 -8.07 12.65 -6.67
CA PHE A 197 -8.64 13.12 -5.41
C PHE A 197 -9.00 14.61 -5.40
N LEU A 198 -8.97 15.27 -6.56
CA LEU A 198 -9.39 16.68 -6.71
C LEU A 198 -10.78 16.98 -6.08
N PRO A 199 -11.79 16.10 -6.14
CA PRO A 199 -13.08 16.37 -5.50
C PRO A 199 -13.01 16.58 -3.98
N LEU A 200 -11.99 16.06 -3.29
CA LEU A 200 -11.82 16.33 -1.85
C LEU A 200 -11.63 17.83 -1.56
N VAL A 201 -10.95 18.54 -2.46
CA VAL A 201 -10.76 20.01 -2.36
C VAL A 201 -12.07 20.71 -2.70
N GLN A 202 -12.77 20.26 -3.74
CA GLN A 202 -14.03 20.85 -4.20
C GLN A 202 -15.14 20.76 -3.14
N PHE A 203 -15.16 19.69 -2.35
CA PHE A 203 -16.11 19.49 -1.24
C PHE A 203 -15.61 20.04 0.11
N GLY A 204 -14.46 20.71 0.15
CA GLY A 204 -13.92 21.29 1.39
C GLY A 204 -13.43 20.28 2.44
N VAL A 205 -13.28 19.00 2.06
CA VAL A 205 -12.74 17.94 2.93
C VAL A 205 -11.22 18.05 3.05
N ALA A 206 -10.57 18.46 1.96
CA ALA A 206 -9.15 18.78 1.88
C ALA A 206 -8.94 20.30 1.95
N GLY A 207 -7.92 20.73 2.68
CA GLY A 207 -7.61 22.15 2.92
C GLY A 207 -6.16 22.34 3.38
N ARG A 208 -5.81 23.52 3.92
CA ARG A 208 -4.41 23.84 4.32
C ARG A 208 -3.76 22.82 5.27
N ARG A 209 -4.55 22.05 6.04
CA ARG A 209 -4.07 21.02 6.97
C ARG A 209 -4.19 19.57 6.45
N ARG A 210 -4.95 19.34 5.38
CA ARG A 210 -5.27 18.00 4.83
C ARG A 210 -5.05 18.04 3.32
N SER A 211 -3.83 17.73 2.88
CA SER A 211 -3.44 17.67 1.46
C SER A 211 -3.08 16.23 1.08
N VAL A 212 -3.60 15.76 -0.05
CA VAL A 212 -3.30 14.42 -0.60
C VAL A 212 -1.80 14.28 -0.87
N ARG A 213 -1.19 15.31 -1.48
CA ARG A 213 0.25 15.37 -1.70
C ARG A 213 1.04 15.27 -0.40
N ALA A 214 0.66 16.08 0.59
CA ALA A 214 1.33 16.05 1.89
C ALA A 214 1.19 14.68 2.55
N ALA A 215 0.01 14.06 2.50
CA ALA A 215 -0.21 12.72 3.05
C ALA A 215 0.65 11.66 2.36
N VAL A 216 0.70 11.66 1.01
CA VAL A 216 1.56 10.74 0.24
C VAL A 216 3.03 10.93 0.61
N LEU A 217 3.51 12.17 0.66
CA LEU A 217 4.90 12.47 0.98
C LEU A 217 5.26 12.11 2.42
N VAL A 218 4.35 12.32 3.38
CA VAL A 218 4.53 11.87 4.79
C VAL A 218 4.61 10.35 4.86
N HIS A 219 3.68 9.63 4.20
CA HIS A 219 3.76 8.17 4.14
C HIS A 219 5.05 7.69 3.47
N PHE A 220 5.50 8.37 2.41
CA PHE A 220 6.72 8.01 1.69
C PHE A 220 7.95 8.20 2.58
N ARG A 221 8.02 9.33 3.27
CA ARG A 221 9.07 9.63 4.26
C ARG A 221 9.11 8.56 5.35
N ASP A 222 7.98 8.32 6.00
CA ASP A 222 7.91 7.47 7.18
C ASP A 222 8.08 6.00 6.84
N THR A 223 7.57 5.59 5.67
CA THR A 223 7.63 4.20 5.23
C THR A 223 8.96 3.89 4.58
N LEU A 224 9.48 4.70 3.64
CA LEU A 224 10.64 4.31 2.82
C LEU A 224 11.94 5.02 3.21
N VAL A 225 11.88 6.31 3.52
CA VAL A 225 13.10 7.12 3.67
C VAL A 225 13.69 7.02 5.08
N LEU A 226 12.88 7.18 6.13
CA LEU A 226 13.39 7.11 7.51
C LEU A 226 14.05 5.77 7.84
N PRO A 227 13.53 4.60 7.41
CA PRO A 227 14.21 3.33 7.65
C PRO A 227 15.56 3.18 6.93
N LEU A 228 15.78 3.95 5.86
CA LEU A 228 17.01 3.93 5.06
C LEU A 228 17.92 5.13 5.34
N LEU A 229 17.60 5.94 6.35
CA LEU A 229 18.35 7.14 6.69
C LEU A 229 19.83 6.87 7.00
N PRO A 230 20.21 5.80 7.75
CA PRO A 230 21.63 5.49 7.98
C PRO A 230 22.41 5.26 6.68
N ALA A 231 21.80 4.57 5.71
CA ALA A 231 22.43 4.34 4.41
C ALA A 231 22.63 5.67 3.65
N LEU A 232 21.72 6.63 3.78
CA LEU A 232 21.89 7.95 3.17
C LEU A 232 22.98 8.78 3.85
N ASP A 233 23.15 8.64 5.17
CA ASP A 233 24.25 9.28 5.91
C ASP A 233 25.60 8.70 5.48
N ASP A 234 25.69 7.39 5.25
CA ASP A 234 26.87 6.73 4.69
C ASP A 234 27.20 7.24 3.30
N VAL A 235 26.20 7.42 2.41
CA VAL A 235 26.40 8.04 1.10
C VAL A 235 26.96 9.46 1.25
N ALA A 236 26.40 10.27 2.15
CA ALA A 236 26.90 11.61 2.40
C ALA A 236 28.35 11.61 2.91
N ALA A 237 28.72 10.65 3.77
CA ALA A 237 30.08 10.49 4.25
C ALA A 237 31.04 10.04 3.15
N LEU A 238 30.63 9.10 2.30
CA LEU A 238 31.40 8.64 1.15
C LEU A 238 31.70 9.80 0.20
N CYS A 239 30.69 10.60 -0.16
CA CYS A 239 30.88 11.77 -1.02
C CYS A 239 31.83 12.81 -0.43
N ARG A 240 31.86 12.99 0.91
CA ARG A 240 32.83 13.89 1.56
C ARG A 240 34.25 13.34 1.57
N SER A 241 34.39 12.02 1.63
CA SER A 241 35.70 11.34 1.70
C SER A 241 36.36 11.14 0.34
N GLN A 242 35.56 11.06 -0.72
CA GLN A 242 36.06 10.87 -2.09
C GLN A 242 36.25 12.23 -2.77
N LEU A 243 37.49 12.52 -3.18
CA LEU A 243 37.79 13.59 -4.15
C LEU A 243 36.91 13.42 -5.42
N PRO A 244 36.62 14.49 -6.20
CA PRO A 244 35.39 14.69 -7.00
C PRO A 244 35.17 13.77 -8.23
N LEU A 245 35.82 12.62 -8.30
CA LEU A 245 35.82 11.75 -9.48
C LEU A 245 34.67 10.75 -9.56
N ALA A 246 33.85 10.57 -8.52
CA ALA A 246 32.78 9.55 -8.55
C ALA A 246 31.59 9.82 -7.59
N ALA A 247 31.05 11.04 -7.53
CA ALA A 247 29.79 11.25 -6.83
C ALA A 247 28.71 10.30 -7.42
N PRO A 248 27.90 9.62 -6.59
CA PRO A 248 26.85 8.73 -7.06
C PRO A 248 25.90 9.48 -8.00
N ARG A 249 25.54 8.87 -9.13
CA ARG A 249 24.62 9.49 -10.10
C ARG A 249 23.26 9.84 -9.50
N CYS A 250 22.84 9.11 -8.45
CA CYS A 250 21.62 9.36 -7.72
C CYS A 250 21.65 10.60 -6.80
N LEU A 251 22.83 11.17 -6.51
CA LEU A 251 22.98 12.21 -5.47
C LEU A 251 22.06 13.42 -5.66
N PRO A 252 21.89 14.01 -6.87
CA PRO A 252 20.96 15.11 -7.08
C PRO A 252 19.51 14.74 -6.74
N GLY A 253 19.08 13.53 -7.14
CA GLY A 253 17.74 13.02 -6.87
C GLY A 253 17.50 12.78 -5.38
N VAL A 254 18.47 12.21 -4.67
CA VAL A 254 18.40 12.02 -3.21
C VAL A 254 18.37 13.36 -2.49
N VAL A 255 19.20 14.33 -2.90
CA VAL A 255 19.20 15.69 -2.31
C VAL A 255 17.85 16.36 -2.50
N GLN A 256 17.29 16.31 -3.71
CA GLN A 256 15.96 16.86 -4.00
C GLN A 256 14.90 16.21 -3.11
N MET A 257 14.86 14.88 -3.07
CA MET A 257 13.94 14.10 -2.25
C MET A 257 14.05 14.50 -0.77
N ALA A 258 15.26 14.41 -0.19
CA ALA A 258 15.48 14.69 1.22
C ALA A 258 15.10 16.13 1.59
N THR A 259 15.39 17.09 0.71
CA THR A 259 15.03 18.50 0.90
C THR A 259 13.51 18.71 0.90
N VAL A 260 12.80 18.12 -0.07
CA VAL A 260 11.33 18.20 -0.14
C VAL A 260 10.68 17.57 1.09
N LEU A 261 11.17 16.40 1.51
CA LEU A 261 10.60 15.68 2.64
C LEU A 261 10.93 16.34 3.99
N ALA A 262 12.12 16.94 4.14
CA ALA A 262 12.48 17.70 5.33
C ALA A 262 11.61 18.96 5.50
N ALA A 263 11.15 19.57 4.40
CA ALA A 263 10.28 20.73 4.43
C ALA A 263 8.84 20.42 4.91
N LEU A 264 8.43 19.16 4.97
CA LEU A 264 7.08 18.75 5.40
C LEU A 264 6.84 18.95 6.91
N THR A 265 7.90 19.02 7.70
CA THR A 265 7.84 19.25 9.15
C THR A 265 8.56 20.56 9.49
N PRO A 266 7.89 21.71 9.28
CA PRO A 266 8.51 23.03 9.46
C PRO A 266 8.90 23.34 10.91
N SER A 267 8.31 22.64 11.89
CA SER A 267 8.58 22.82 13.32
C SER A 267 10.03 22.48 13.69
N ASP A 268 10.65 21.55 12.97
CA ASP A 268 11.93 20.96 13.37
C ASP A 268 12.94 21.01 12.23
N ARG A 269 13.47 22.19 11.89
CA ARG A 269 14.77 22.30 11.17
C ARG A 269 15.95 21.71 11.98
N VAL A 270 15.68 20.64 12.73
CA VAL A 270 16.47 19.98 13.77
C VAL A 270 16.26 18.44 13.70
N GLY A 271 15.48 17.92 12.74
CA GLY A 271 15.25 16.47 12.59
C GLY A 271 16.40 15.73 11.86
N PRO A 272 16.51 14.40 12.04
CA PRO A 272 17.60 13.61 11.46
C PRO A 272 17.55 13.64 9.92
N LEU A 273 16.35 13.68 9.32
CA LEU A 273 16.22 13.85 7.87
C LEU A 273 16.72 15.21 7.38
N TYR A 274 16.54 16.27 8.17
CA TYR A 274 17.04 17.61 7.83
C TYR A 274 18.57 17.66 7.89
N THR A 275 19.18 17.03 8.89
CA THR A 275 20.64 16.93 9.00
C THR A 275 21.24 16.13 7.83
N THR A 276 20.63 15.00 7.47
CA THR A 276 21.05 14.21 6.30
C THR A 276 20.89 14.99 5.01
N ALA A 277 19.75 15.67 4.80
CA ALA A 277 19.52 16.51 3.63
C ALA A 277 20.59 17.61 3.49
N ARG A 278 20.93 18.29 4.60
CA ARG A 278 21.98 19.31 4.63
C ARG A 278 23.36 18.73 4.34
N ALA A 279 23.67 17.56 4.89
CA ALA A 279 24.92 16.86 4.66
C ALA A 279 25.09 16.45 3.19
N LEU A 280 24.04 15.90 2.58
CA LEU A 280 24.02 15.54 1.15
C LEU A 280 24.12 16.79 0.26
N SER A 281 23.40 17.87 0.59
CA SER A 281 23.47 19.13 -0.16
C SER A 281 24.87 19.75 -0.11
N SER A 282 25.55 19.69 1.04
CA SER A 282 26.93 20.14 1.16
C SER A 282 27.88 19.29 0.33
N ALA A 283 27.65 17.98 0.27
CA ALA A 283 28.46 17.05 -0.52
C ALA A 283 28.27 17.24 -2.03
N LEU A 284 27.08 17.67 -2.48
CA LEU A 284 26.81 17.97 -3.89
C LEU A 284 27.50 19.27 -4.37
N GLN A 285 27.82 20.19 -3.45
CA GLN A 285 28.43 21.48 -3.74
C GLN A 285 29.96 21.48 -3.68
N ALA A 286 30.56 20.42 -3.11
CA ALA A 286 32.01 20.24 -2.96
C ALA A 286 32.62 19.60 -4.21
#